data_AF-A0AAW2JNP8-F1
#
_entry.id   AF-A0AAW2JNP8-F1
#
_cell.length_a   1.000
_cell.length_b   1.000
_cell.length_c   1.000
_cell.angle_alpha   90.00
_cell.angle_beta   90.00
_cell.angle_gamma   90.00
#
_symmetry.space_group_name_H-M   'P 1'
#
loop_
_entity.id
_entity.type
_entity.pdbx_description
1 polymer ?
#
loop_
_entity_poly.entity_id
_entity_poly.type
_entity_poly.pdbx_seq_one_letter_code
_entity_poly.pdbx_strand_id
1 'polypeptide(L)' 'MGIGVVARDLNGASLAWLSRKVLRTGNGDTTEALAAREAIQLAARRGWKSIIIEGDCAVLISKLRAVDQDL' A
#
# COMPACT_ATOMS: atom_id res chain seq x y z
N MET A 1 -1.84 12.25 -10.93
CA MET A 1 -1.22 11.74 -9.70
C MET A 1 -0.49 10.45 -10.01
N GLY A 2 0.38 9.98 -9.13
CA GLY A 2 1.11 8.73 -9.30
C GLY A 2 1.04 7.91 -8.03
N ILE A 3 1.39 6.64 -8.14
CA ILE A 3 1.58 5.76 -6.99
C ILE A 3 3.05 5.41 -6.87
N GLY A 4 3.52 5.28 -5.63
CA GLY A 4 4.82 4.77 -5.26
C GLY A 4 4.66 3.77 -4.14
N VAL A 5 5.32 2.62 -4.26
CA VAL A 5 5.36 1.58 -3.24
C VAL A 5 6.81 1.14 -3.07
N VAL A 6 7.24 1.03 -1.81
CA VAL A 6 8.52 0.44 -1.45
C VAL A 6 8.25 -0.63 -0.41
N ALA A 7 8.73 -1.84 -0.67
CA ALA A 7 8.72 -2.93 0.29
C ALA A 7 10.11 -3.06 0.91
N ARG A 8 10.14 -3.21 2.23
CA ARG A 8 11.37 -3.33 3.02
C ARG A 8 11.31 -4.56 3.92
N ASP A 9 12.47 -5.12 4.22
CA ASP A 9 12.61 -6.08 5.31
C ASP A 9 12.67 -5.36 6.68
N LEU A 10 12.81 -6.14 7.75
CA LEU A 10 12.89 -5.64 9.13
C LEU A 10 14.15 -4.81 9.42
N ASN A 11 15.19 -4.94 8.59
CA ASN A 11 16.42 -4.14 8.68
C ASN A 11 16.34 -2.85 7.86
N GLY A 12 15.21 -2.60 7.19
CA GLY A 12 15.01 -1.47 6.30
C GLY A 12 15.57 -1.67 4.89
N ALA A 13 16.07 -2.85 4.55
CA ALA A 13 16.59 -3.14 3.23
C ALA A 13 15.44 -3.23 2.21
N SER A 14 15.58 -2.53 1.07
CA SER A 14 14.54 -2.55 0.04
C SER A 14 14.52 -3.88 -0.72
N LEU A 15 13.38 -4.56 -0.70
CA LEU A 15 13.18 -5.85 -1.36
C LEU A 15 12.50 -5.72 -2.72
N ALA A 16 11.65 -4.71 -2.88
CA ALA A 16 10.95 -4.43 -4.13
C ALA A 16 10.37 -3.01 -4.11
N TRP A 17 10.12 -2.46 -5.30
CA TRP A 17 9.47 -1.17 -5.46
C TRP A 17 8.61 -1.14 -6.73
N LEU A 18 7.65 -0.23 -6.74
CA LEU A 18 6.81 0.06 -7.90
C LEU A 18 6.53 1.56 -7.95
N SER A 19 6.65 2.15 -9.14
CA SER A 19 6.17 3.50 -9.39
C SER A 19 5.46 3.54 -10.74
N ARG A 20 4.28 4.13 -10.78
CA ARG A 20 3.57 4.38 -12.05
C ARG A 20 2.67 5.60 -11.96
N LYS A 21 2.49 6.26 -13.10
CA LYS A 21 1.43 7.26 -13.25
C LYS A 21 0.07 6.57 -13.18
N VAL A 22 -0.89 7.22 -12.55
CA VAL A 22 -2.29 6.80 -12.58
C VAL A 22 -3.08 7.85 -13.34
N LEU A 23 -3.66 7.43 -14.46
CA LEU A 23 -4.58 8.24 -15.23
C LEU A 23 -5.96 8.11 -14.59
N ARG A 24 -6.63 9.25 -14.36
CA ARG A 24 -8.00 9.33 -13.82
C ARG A 24 -8.20 8.85 -12.37
N THR A 25 -7.42 9.34 -11.42
CA THR A 25 -7.82 9.28 -10.01
C THR A 25 -8.65 10.53 -9.67
N GLY A 26 -9.82 10.34 -9.05
CA GLY A 26 -10.73 11.44 -8.72
C GLY A 26 -10.21 12.35 -7.59
N ASN A 27 -9.32 11.85 -6.74
CA ASN A 27 -8.68 12.57 -5.64
C ASN A 27 -7.44 11.83 -5.07
N GLY A 28 -6.79 12.45 -4.07
CA GLY A 28 -5.63 11.89 -3.35
C GLY A 28 -5.96 10.59 -2.63
N ASP A 29 -7.02 10.55 -1.83
CA ASP A 29 -7.45 9.36 -1.07
C ASP A 29 -7.61 8.11 -1.95
N THR A 30 -8.18 8.27 -3.14
CA THR A 30 -8.33 7.16 -4.10
C THR A 30 -6.97 6.71 -4.64
N THR A 31 -6.04 7.65 -4.83
CA THR A 31 -4.67 7.35 -5.28
C THR A 31 -3.91 6.57 -4.20
N GLU A 32 -4.08 6.94 -2.94
CA GLU A 32 -3.48 6.25 -1.78
C GLU A 32 -4.06 4.85 -1.59
N ALA A 33 -5.38 4.69 -1.72
CA ALA A 33 -6.02 3.38 -1.70
C ALA A 33 -5.51 2.46 -2.83
N LEU A 34 -5.25 3.02 -4.02
CA LEU A 34 -4.63 2.29 -5.12
C LEU A 34 -3.18 1.90 -4.82
N ALA A 35 -2.39 2.79 -4.19
CA ALA A 35 -1.03 2.47 -3.76
C ALA A 35 -1.00 1.31 -2.76
N ALA A 36 -1.87 1.33 -1.73
CA ALA A 36 -1.98 0.24 -0.77
C ALA A 36 -2.42 -1.08 -1.42
N ARG A 37 -3.39 -1.05 -2.34
CA ARG A 37 -3.79 -2.24 -3.11
C ARG A 37 -2.61 -2.83 -3.90
N GLU A 38 -1.81 -1.99 -4.55
CA GLU A 38 -0.65 -2.42 -5.33
C GLU A 38 0.44 -3.00 -4.43
N ALA A 39 0.62 -2.48 -3.21
CA ALA A 39 1.50 -3.05 -2.20
C ALA A 39 1.07 -4.46 -1.78
N ILE A 40 -0.23 -4.67 -1.52
CA ILE A 40 -0.79 -5.99 -1.19
C ILE A 40 -0.59 -6.98 -2.36
N GLN A 41 -0.87 -6.54 -3.59
CA GLN A 41 -0.68 -7.39 -4.77
C GLN A 41 0.79 -7.72 -5.01
N LEU A 42 1.70 -6.77 -4.77
CA LEU A 42 3.15 -7.01 -4.82
C LEU A 42 3.56 -8.07 -3.79
N ALA A 43 3.08 -7.95 -2.56
CA ALA A 43 3.35 -8.92 -1.50
C ALA A 43 2.85 -10.32 -1.85
N ALA A 44 1.62 -10.43 -2.37
CA ALA A 44 1.04 -11.69 -2.81
C ALA A 44 1.87 -12.34 -3.94
N ARG A 45 2.28 -11.57 -4.96
CA ARG A 45 3.15 -12.07 -6.05
C ARG A 45 4.53 -12.52 -5.55
N ARG A 46 5.01 -11.94 -4.45
CA ARG A 46 6.30 -12.30 -3.82
C ARG A 46 6.17 -13.45 -2.81
N GLY A 47 4.95 -13.91 -2.50
CA GLY A 47 4.71 -14.96 -1.52
C GLY A 47 4.90 -14.51 -0.07
N TRP A 48 4.86 -13.20 0.21
CA TRP A 48 4.95 -12.68 1.58
C TRP A 48 3.63 -12.91 2.31
N LYS A 49 3.70 -13.67 3.42
CA LYS A 49 2.52 -14.09 4.18
C LYS A 49 2.08 -13.08 5.24
N SER A 50 2.98 -12.19 5.65
CA SER A 50 2.73 -11.14 6.63
C SER A 50 3.41 -9.86 6.17
N ILE A 51 2.67 -8.76 6.16
CA ILE A 51 3.13 -7.45 5.73
C ILE A 51 2.59 -6.37 6.67
N ILE A 52 3.33 -5.27 6.77
CA ILE A 52 2.89 -4.04 7.43
C ILE A 52 2.70 -3.00 6.33
N ILE A 53 1.51 -2.41 6.26
CA ILE A 53 1.22 -1.31 5.34
C ILE A 53 1.44 0.01 6.08
N GLU A 54 2.34 0.84 5.54
CA GLU A 54 2.66 2.17 6.02
C GLU A 54 2.26 3.21 4.95
N GLY A 55 1.74 4.36 5.37
CA GLY A 55 1.35 5.45 4.48
C GLY A 55 0.95 6.71 5.27
N ASP A 56 0.95 7.86 4.62
CA ASP A 56 0.60 9.17 5.20
C ASP A 56 -0.91 9.49 5.11
N CYS A 57 -1.68 8.69 4.40
CA CYS A 57 -3.14 8.82 4.31
C CYS A 57 -3.84 8.28 5.57
N ALA A 58 -4.04 9.13 6.58
CA ALA A 58 -4.70 8.77 7.83
C ALA A 58 -6.11 8.18 7.64
N VAL A 59 -6.87 8.65 6.64
CA VAL A 59 -8.21 8.14 6.31
C VAL A 59 -8.13 6.68 5.85
N LEU A 60 -7.18 6.36 4.97
CA LEU A 60 -6.97 5.01 4.46
C LEU A 60 -6.55 4.06 5.60
N ILE A 61 -5.56 4.45 6.39
CA ILE A 61 -5.06 3.63 7.50
C ILE A 61 -6.16 3.36 8.53
N SER A 62 -6.96 4.39 8.86
CA SER A 62 -8.11 4.23 9.77
C SER A 62 -9.13 3.23 9.23
N LYS A 63 -9.46 3.30 7.93
CA LYS A 63 -10.41 2.36 7.30
C LYS A 63 -9.87 0.93 7.23
N LEU A 64 -8.58 0.75 6.97
CA LEU A 64 -7.96 -0.58 6.95
C LEU A 64 -7.95 -1.24 8.33
N ARG A 65 -7.73 -0.46 9.40
CA ARG A 65 -7.75 -0.96 10.78
C ARG A 65 -9.14 -1.31 11.28
N ALA A 66 -10.16 -0.57 10.88
CA ALA A 66 -11.54 -0.86 11.29
C ALA A 66 -11.98 -2.27 10.83
N VAL A 67 -11.55 -2.68 9.63
CA VAL A 67 -11.85 -4.02 9.09
C VAL A 67 -11.17 -5.14 9.90
N ASP A 68 -10.01 -4.88 10.49
CA ASP A 68 -9.26 -5.86 11.30
C ASP A 68 -9.90 -6.09 12.68
N GLN A 69 -10.70 -5.14 13.18
CA GLN A 69 -11.36 -5.23 14.50
C GLN A 69 -12.73 -5.93 14.47
N ASP A 70 -13.31 -6.11 13.28
CA ASP A 70 -14.62 -6.76 13.08
C ASP A 70 -14.51 -8.26 12.74
N LEU A 71 -13.29 -8.85 12.76
CA LEU A 71 -12.99 -10.26 12.49
C LEU A 71 -12.49 -10.98 13.76
#